data_AF-A0A1G0K126-F1
#
_entry.id   AF-A0A1G0K126-F1
#
_cell.length_a   1.000
_cell.length_b   1.000
_cell.length_c   1.000
_cell.angle_alpha   90.00
_cell.angle_beta   90.00
_cell.angle_gamma   90.00
#
_symmetry.space_group_name_H-M   'P 1'
#
loop_
_entity.id
_entity.type
_entity.pdbx_description
1 polymer ?
#
loop_
_entity_poly.entity_id
_entity_poly.type
_entity_poly.pdbx_seq_one_letter_code
_entity_poly.pdbx_strand_id
1 'polypeptide(L)'
;MIRDRVMLSLCIAVLATMALPVCAQMFPPPPPDARPAKVAAPFDMTGYWVSIVTEDWRYRMRTPPTGDYPGLFLNPQARQLADAWDPERDIAAGEECRGYGAGAIMRTPTRLHITWTDENTLKIETDAGTQTRNLRFGNPENTDGAGSWQGISRAGWVMQGQGGFGSGGQPSSGSLKVVTTDMRPGYIRKNGVPYSSNARVTEYFDLVTEANGDQYLIVVTLLEDPEYLLAPVLTSSNFRKQTDNKGWNPTPCTVR
;
A
#
# COMPACT_ATOMS: atom_id res chain seq x y z
N MET A 1 -3.13 -13.30 79.67
CA MET A 1 -2.63 -14.60 79.18
C MET A 1 -3.23 -14.87 77.80
N ILE A 2 -2.37 -15.01 76.78
CA ILE A 2 -2.55 -15.90 75.59
C ILE A 2 -3.68 -15.50 74.61
N ARG A 3 -3.52 -15.40 73.28
CA ARG A 3 -2.41 -15.27 72.32
C ARG A 3 -3.05 -14.81 71.00
N ASP A 4 -2.34 -13.93 70.30
CA ASP A 4 -2.33 -13.61 68.87
C ASP A 4 -3.13 -14.51 67.92
N ARG A 5 -3.87 -13.90 66.98
CA ARG A 5 -3.84 -14.22 65.54
C ARG A 5 -4.37 -13.03 64.70
N VAL A 6 -3.46 -12.17 64.25
CA VAL A 6 -3.71 -11.25 63.12
C VAL A 6 -3.41 -12.03 61.84
N MET A 7 -4.44 -12.27 61.03
CA MET A 7 -4.31 -12.93 59.73
C MET A 7 -4.21 -11.85 58.65
N LEU A 8 -2.97 -11.56 58.24
CA LEU A 8 -2.64 -10.60 57.19
C LEU A 8 -2.81 -11.28 55.82
N SER A 9 -3.92 -11.03 55.14
CA SER A 9 -4.13 -11.50 53.76
C SER A 9 -3.34 -10.65 52.78
N LEU A 10 -2.31 -11.24 52.18
CA LEU A 10 -1.47 -10.66 51.14
C LEU A 10 -2.18 -10.79 49.77
N CYS A 11 -2.81 -9.73 49.29
CA CYS A 11 -3.33 -9.66 47.92
C CYS A 11 -2.18 -9.40 46.94
N ILE A 12 -1.67 -10.46 46.31
CA ILE A 12 -0.76 -10.35 45.16
C ILE A 12 -1.61 -10.03 43.93
N ALA A 13 -1.60 -8.77 43.49
CA ALA A 13 -2.18 -8.37 42.22
C ALA A 13 -1.22 -8.78 41.09
N VAL A 14 -1.54 -9.89 40.42
CA VAL A 14 -0.88 -10.30 39.17
C VAL A 14 -1.39 -9.37 38.06
N LEU A 15 -0.61 -8.36 37.68
CA LEU A 15 -0.84 -7.61 36.44
C LEU A 15 -0.53 -8.55 35.27
N ALA A 16 -1.57 -9.16 34.70
CA ALA A 16 -1.47 -9.80 33.40
C ALA A 16 -1.29 -8.72 32.33
N THR A 17 -0.07 -8.61 31.80
CA THR A 17 0.20 -7.88 30.56
C THR A 17 -0.55 -8.56 29.43
N MET A 18 -1.75 -8.05 29.09
CA MET A 18 -2.40 -8.37 27.82
C MET A 18 -1.53 -7.78 26.70
N ALA A 19 -0.62 -8.59 26.17
CA ALA A 19 -0.11 -8.37 24.83
C ALA A 19 -1.29 -8.57 23.88
N LEU A 20 -1.94 -7.48 23.48
CA LEU A 20 -2.89 -7.51 22.38
C LEU A 20 -2.11 -8.05 21.17
N PRO A 21 -2.52 -9.18 20.57
CA PRO A 21 -1.91 -9.61 19.33
C PRO A 21 -2.21 -8.48 18.35
N VAL A 22 -1.16 -7.81 17.87
CA VAL A 22 -1.24 -7.02 16.64
C VAL A 22 -1.77 -8.02 15.62
N CYS A 23 -3.06 -7.91 15.32
CA CYS A 23 -3.71 -8.74 14.32
C CYS A 23 -3.19 -8.23 12.99
N ALA A 24 -1.95 -8.62 12.66
CA ALA A 24 -1.42 -8.51 11.32
C ALA A 24 -2.40 -9.32 10.47
N GLN A 25 -3.25 -8.61 9.73
CA GLN A 25 -4.13 -9.21 8.74
C GLN A 25 -3.27 -9.76 7.59
N MET A 26 -2.54 -10.83 7.88
CA MET A 26 -1.86 -11.64 6.89
C MET A 26 -2.96 -12.38 6.11
N PHE A 27 -2.78 -12.46 4.79
CA PHE A 27 -3.59 -13.39 4.00
C PHE A 27 -3.41 -14.79 4.61
N PRO A 28 -4.48 -15.49 5.01
CA PRO A 28 -4.34 -16.88 5.43
C PRO A 28 -3.69 -17.66 4.27
N PRO A 29 -2.84 -18.65 4.57
CA PRO A 29 -2.23 -19.46 3.53
C PRO A 29 -3.35 -20.05 2.65
N PRO A 30 -3.21 -20.02 1.31
CA PRO A 30 -4.22 -20.58 0.44
C PRO A 30 -4.38 -22.08 0.73
N PRO A 31 -5.60 -22.63 0.66
CA PRO A 31 -5.77 -24.08 0.78
C PRO A 31 -4.97 -24.81 -0.32
N PRO A 32 -4.54 -26.05 -0.09
CA PRO A 32 -3.71 -26.82 -1.02
C PRO A 32 -4.27 -26.91 -2.45
N ASP A 33 -5.61 -26.89 -2.59
CA ASP A 33 -6.33 -26.99 -3.85
C ASP A 33 -6.87 -25.62 -4.35
N ALA A 34 -6.29 -24.52 -3.88
CA ALA A 34 -6.67 -23.19 -4.36
C ALA A 34 -6.40 -23.09 -5.87
N ARG A 35 -7.44 -22.72 -6.64
CA ARG A 35 -7.28 -22.36 -8.05
C ARG A 35 -6.24 -21.25 -8.18
N PRO A 36 -5.44 -21.23 -9.27
CA PRO A 36 -4.47 -20.16 -9.48
C PRO A 36 -5.15 -18.79 -9.46
N ALA A 37 -4.45 -17.78 -8.95
CA ALA A 37 -5.02 -16.47 -8.69
C ALA A 37 -5.59 -15.80 -9.94
N LYS A 38 -4.93 -15.97 -11.08
CA LYS A 38 -5.40 -15.48 -12.37
C LYS A 38 -6.74 -16.08 -12.77
N VAL A 39 -6.92 -17.39 -12.57
CA VAL A 39 -8.18 -18.11 -12.86
C VAL A 39 -9.27 -17.74 -11.85
N ALA A 40 -8.90 -17.49 -10.60
CA ALA A 40 -9.84 -17.10 -9.55
C ALA A 40 -10.21 -15.61 -9.57
N ALA A 41 -9.66 -14.81 -10.50
CA ALA A 41 -9.85 -13.38 -10.54
C ALA A 41 -11.33 -13.00 -10.81
N PRO A 42 -11.95 -12.13 -9.99
CA PRO A 42 -13.31 -11.65 -10.23
C PRO A 42 -13.37 -10.64 -11.39
N PHE A 43 -12.23 -10.03 -11.75
CA PHE A 43 -12.08 -9.13 -12.88
C PHE A 43 -10.65 -9.19 -13.42
N ASP A 44 -10.46 -8.78 -14.68
CA ASP A 44 -9.14 -8.65 -15.30
C ASP A 44 -8.69 -7.18 -15.30
N MET A 45 -7.57 -6.89 -14.64
CA MET A 45 -6.96 -5.55 -14.62
C MET A 45 -5.87 -5.35 -15.67
N THR A 46 -5.53 -6.37 -16.47
CA THR A 46 -4.41 -6.29 -17.40
C THR A 46 -4.62 -5.28 -18.52
N GLY A 47 -3.55 -4.61 -18.94
CA GLY A 47 -3.51 -3.61 -20.01
C GLY A 47 -2.98 -2.24 -19.54
N TYR A 48 -3.26 -1.21 -20.33
CA TYR A 48 -2.76 0.14 -20.07
C TYR A 48 -3.79 1.01 -19.34
N TRP A 49 -3.29 1.85 -18.44
CA TRP A 49 -4.10 2.76 -17.62
C TRP A 49 -3.41 4.11 -17.50
N VAL A 50 -4.20 5.19 -17.42
CA VAL A 50 -3.69 6.54 -17.21
C VAL A 50 -4.27 7.17 -15.96
N SER A 51 -3.45 7.80 -15.13
CA SER A 51 -3.92 8.53 -13.95
C SER A 51 -4.94 9.60 -14.33
N ILE A 52 -6.04 9.62 -13.58
CA ILE A 52 -7.02 10.71 -13.57
C ILE A 52 -6.83 11.47 -12.25
N VAL A 53 -6.34 12.71 -12.37
CA VAL A 53 -6.02 13.54 -11.20
C VAL A 53 -7.18 14.49 -10.92
N THR A 54 -8.21 13.95 -10.26
CA THR A 54 -9.39 14.71 -9.80
C THR A 54 -9.29 15.14 -8.34
N GLU A 55 -8.36 14.56 -7.59
CA GLU A 55 -8.16 14.77 -6.15
C GLU A 55 -6.76 15.29 -5.88
N ASP A 56 -6.62 16.13 -4.84
CA ASP A 56 -5.35 16.62 -4.34
C ASP A 56 -4.41 17.18 -5.43
N TRP A 57 -4.98 17.82 -6.45
CA TRP A 57 -4.26 18.29 -7.62
C TRP A 57 -2.99 19.08 -7.25
N ARG A 58 -3.12 19.96 -6.25
CA ARG A 58 -2.01 20.78 -5.71
C ARG A 58 -0.80 19.94 -5.28
N TYR A 59 -1.04 18.76 -4.72
CA TYR A 59 -0.02 17.88 -4.15
C TYR A 59 0.43 16.76 -5.10
N ARG A 60 -0.32 16.52 -6.18
CA ARG A 60 -0.02 15.48 -7.18
C ARG A 60 0.65 16.03 -8.44
N MET A 61 0.26 17.23 -8.88
CA MET A 61 0.78 17.84 -10.11
C MET A 61 1.96 18.78 -9.87
N ARG A 62 2.20 19.19 -8.62
CA ARG A 62 3.36 19.97 -8.23
C ARG A 62 3.94 19.43 -6.95
N THR A 63 5.26 19.41 -6.89
CA THR A 63 6.00 19.18 -5.65
C THR A 63 5.69 20.31 -4.67
N PRO A 64 5.06 20.01 -3.51
CA PRO A 64 4.71 21.03 -2.53
C PRO A 64 5.96 21.59 -1.86
N PRO A 65 5.93 22.82 -1.33
CA PRO A 65 7.05 23.34 -0.57
C PRO A 65 7.25 22.53 0.72
N THR A 66 8.48 22.52 1.22
CA THR A 66 8.80 22.07 2.57
C THR A 66 7.93 22.82 3.58
N GLY A 67 7.43 22.11 4.59
CA GLY A 67 6.48 22.60 5.59
C GLY A 67 4.98 22.45 5.23
N ASP A 68 4.64 22.17 3.96
CA ASP A 68 3.25 21.99 3.49
C ASP A 68 2.78 20.53 3.64
N TYR A 69 2.34 20.17 4.86
CA TYR A 69 1.87 18.82 5.21
C TYR A 69 0.40 18.71 5.67
N PRO A 70 -0.56 19.52 5.17
CA PRO A 70 -1.96 19.34 5.56
C PRO A 70 -2.48 17.96 5.13
N GLY A 71 -3.36 17.41 5.97
CA GLY A 71 -3.91 16.06 5.83
C GLY A 71 -2.98 14.93 6.28
N LEU A 72 -1.76 15.25 6.73
CA LEU A 72 -0.79 14.27 7.23
C LEU A 72 -0.59 14.42 8.74
N PHE A 73 -0.88 13.35 9.48
CA PHE A 73 -0.75 13.33 10.93
C PHE A 73 0.68 12.93 11.34
N LEU A 74 1.65 13.81 11.07
CA LEU A 74 3.06 13.56 11.36
C LEU A 74 3.38 13.72 12.85
N ASN A 75 4.24 12.86 13.39
CA ASN A 75 4.83 13.09 14.71
C ASN A 75 5.99 14.11 14.63
N PRO A 76 6.54 14.58 15.78
CA PRO A 76 7.62 15.58 15.77
C PRO A 76 8.88 15.14 15.01
N GLN A 77 9.27 13.87 15.09
CA GLN A 77 10.44 13.33 14.39
C GLN A 77 10.25 13.39 12.86
N ALA A 78 9.10 12.92 12.37
CA ALA A 78 8.76 12.95 10.95
C ALA A 78 8.69 14.38 10.41
N ARG A 79 8.11 15.30 11.18
CA ARG A 79 8.07 16.73 10.82
C ARG A 79 9.48 17.31 10.74
N GLN A 80 10.35 17.03 11.70
CA GLN A 80 11.74 17.48 11.68
C GLN A 80 12.49 16.96 10.43
N LEU A 81 12.33 15.69 10.09
CA LEU A 81 12.94 15.10 8.89
C LEU A 81 12.41 15.74 7.60
N ALA A 82 11.09 15.94 7.51
CA ALA A 82 10.48 16.58 6.37
C ALA A 82 10.94 18.05 6.21
N ASP A 83 11.01 18.80 7.32
CA ASP A 83 11.47 20.19 7.33
C ASP A 83 12.96 20.33 6.99
N ALA A 84 13.75 19.28 7.25
CA ALA A 84 15.17 19.21 6.90
C ALA A 84 15.44 18.62 5.50
N TRP A 85 14.40 18.33 4.72
CA TRP A 85 14.56 17.74 3.40
C TRP A 85 15.31 18.66 2.44
N ASP A 86 16.32 18.10 1.80
CA ASP A 86 17.16 18.75 0.81
C ASP A 86 17.17 17.89 -0.46
N PRO A 87 16.54 18.35 -1.55
CA PRO A 87 16.46 17.57 -2.77
C PRO A 87 17.82 17.35 -3.45
N GLU A 88 18.79 18.25 -3.28
CA GLU A 88 20.13 18.07 -3.86
C GLU A 88 20.91 16.97 -3.15
N ARG A 89 20.64 16.76 -1.85
CA ARG A 89 21.21 15.64 -1.10
C ARG A 89 20.72 14.29 -1.64
N ASP A 90 19.45 14.19 -1.98
CA ASP A 90 18.90 12.96 -2.56
C ASP A 90 19.53 12.67 -3.93
N ILE A 91 19.68 13.69 -4.78
CA ILE A 91 20.36 13.56 -6.08
C ILE A 91 21.81 13.10 -5.88
N ALA A 92 22.56 13.76 -4.99
CA ALA A 92 23.95 13.41 -4.70
C ALA A 92 24.11 11.98 -4.14
N ALA A 93 23.08 11.46 -3.48
CA ALA A 93 23.04 10.11 -2.94
C ALA A 93 22.51 9.05 -3.92
N GLY A 94 22.03 9.43 -5.11
CA GLY A 94 21.37 8.52 -6.06
C GLY A 94 20.02 8.00 -5.55
N GLU A 95 19.31 8.84 -4.80
CA GLU A 95 18.07 8.53 -4.08
C GLU A 95 16.84 9.19 -4.72
N GLU A 96 16.90 9.48 -6.02
CA GLU A 96 15.83 10.19 -6.74
C GLU A 96 14.49 9.42 -6.72
N CYS A 97 14.53 8.12 -6.49
CA CYS A 97 13.37 7.25 -6.42
C CYS A 97 12.66 7.23 -5.05
N ARG A 98 13.11 7.99 -4.03
CA ARG A 98 12.45 8.02 -2.71
C ARG A 98 10.95 8.34 -2.79
N GLY A 99 10.55 9.20 -3.72
CA GLY A 99 9.14 9.54 -3.98
C GLY A 99 8.37 8.55 -4.87
N TYR A 100 9.00 7.47 -5.31
CA TYR A 100 8.45 6.47 -6.23
C TYR A 100 8.34 5.08 -5.58
N GLY A 101 8.55 4.97 -4.26
CA GLY A 101 8.33 3.72 -3.53
C GLY A 101 6.85 3.35 -3.42
N ALA A 102 6.59 2.12 -2.96
CA ALA A 102 5.23 1.58 -2.84
C ALA A 102 4.29 2.45 -1.99
N GLY A 103 4.82 3.24 -1.06
CA GLY A 103 4.04 4.18 -0.25
C GLY A 103 3.48 5.40 -0.99
N ALA A 104 3.95 5.71 -2.21
CA ALA A 104 3.52 6.89 -2.96
C ALA A 104 3.33 6.67 -4.46
N ILE A 105 3.84 5.59 -5.04
CA ILE A 105 3.88 5.41 -6.50
C ILE A 105 2.48 5.40 -7.16
N MET A 106 1.47 4.79 -6.53
CA MET A 106 0.10 4.79 -7.07
C MET A 106 -0.54 6.19 -7.06
N ARG A 107 0.02 7.11 -6.27
CA ARG A 107 -0.44 8.50 -6.19
C ARG A 107 0.33 9.42 -7.14
N THR A 108 1.47 9.00 -7.68
CA THR A 108 2.20 9.75 -8.71
C THR A 108 1.37 9.81 -10.00
N PRO A 109 1.24 10.98 -10.67
CA PRO A 109 0.66 11.03 -12.01
C PRO A 109 1.51 10.19 -12.97
N THR A 110 0.96 9.06 -13.40
CA THR A 110 1.67 8.05 -14.20
C THR A 110 0.69 7.33 -15.12
N ARG A 111 1.23 6.60 -16.09
CA ARG A 111 0.54 5.45 -16.67
C ARG A 111 0.97 4.17 -15.99
N LEU A 112 0.08 3.19 -16.03
CA LEU A 112 0.35 1.82 -15.58
C LEU A 112 0.28 0.87 -16.78
N HIS A 113 1.15 -0.11 -16.78
CA HIS A 113 1.02 -1.30 -17.62
C HIS A 113 0.93 -2.51 -16.69
N ILE A 114 -0.22 -3.17 -16.71
CA ILE A 114 -0.52 -4.29 -15.81
C ILE A 114 -0.57 -5.58 -16.61
N THR A 115 0.19 -6.59 -16.19
CA THR A 115 0.26 -7.90 -16.87
C THR A 115 0.36 -9.04 -15.86
N TRP A 116 -0.14 -10.22 -16.20
CA TRP A 116 0.22 -11.44 -15.47
C TRP A 116 1.58 -11.94 -15.98
N THR A 117 2.54 -12.12 -15.08
CA THR A 117 3.83 -12.76 -15.44
C THR A 117 3.73 -14.28 -15.40
N ASP A 118 2.84 -14.79 -14.55
CA ASP A 118 2.50 -16.19 -14.38
C ASP A 118 1.08 -16.28 -13.78
N GLU A 119 0.64 -17.47 -13.38
CA GLU A 119 -0.70 -17.72 -12.86
C GLU A 119 -0.97 -17.12 -11.46
N ASN A 120 0.07 -16.69 -10.73
CA ASN A 120 -0.01 -16.20 -9.35
C ASN A 120 0.78 -14.89 -9.11
N THR A 121 1.21 -14.20 -10.16
CA THR A 121 1.92 -12.92 -10.05
C THR A 121 1.39 -11.90 -11.06
N LEU A 122 0.83 -10.80 -10.54
CA LEU A 122 0.48 -9.60 -11.31
C LEU A 122 1.64 -8.61 -11.25
N LYS A 123 2.11 -8.16 -12.40
CA LYS A 123 3.11 -7.11 -12.51
C LYS A 123 2.45 -5.78 -12.86
N ILE A 124 2.79 -4.73 -12.13
CA ILE A 124 2.44 -3.34 -12.43
C ILE A 124 3.73 -2.59 -12.76
N GLU A 125 3.81 -2.05 -13.97
CA GLU A 125 4.89 -1.17 -14.41
C GLU A 125 4.38 0.27 -14.45
N THR A 126 5.21 1.23 -14.06
CA THR A 126 4.91 2.67 -14.19
C THR A 126 5.82 3.31 -15.23
N ASP A 127 5.29 4.24 -16.02
CA ASP A 127 6.14 5.02 -16.93
C ASP A 127 6.90 6.11 -16.16
N ALA A 128 6.24 6.82 -15.25
CA ALA A 128 6.89 7.75 -14.35
C ALA A 128 7.75 7.00 -13.33
N GLY A 129 9.05 7.29 -13.32
CA GLY A 129 10.04 6.67 -12.44
C GLY A 129 10.36 5.22 -12.77
N THR A 130 9.81 4.65 -13.85
CA THR A 130 10.13 3.28 -14.32
C THR A 130 10.13 2.21 -13.23
N GLN A 131 9.12 2.22 -12.35
CA GLN A 131 9.02 1.27 -11.25
C GLN A 131 8.31 -0.01 -11.69
N THR A 132 8.65 -1.13 -11.07
CA THR A 132 8.01 -2.43 -11.28
C THR A 132 7.58 -3.03 -9.95
N ARG A 133 6.28 -3.30 -9.80
CA ARG A 133 5.70 -3.98 -8.64
C ARG A 133 5.25 -5.36 -9.03
N ASN A 134 5.65 -6.38 -8.28
CA ASN A 134 5.17 -7.75 -8.44
C ASN A 134 4.23 -8.09 -7.29
N LEU A 135 2.94 -8.13 -7.59
CA LEU A 135 1.87 -8.48 -6.67
C LEU A 135 1.72 -10.00 -6.68
N ARG A 136 2.19 -10.65 -5.60
CA ARG A 136 2.26 -12.11 -5.53
C ARG A 136 1.12 -12.69 -4.71
N PHE A 137 0.43 -13.66 -5.29
CA PHE A 137 -0.63 -14.39 -4.62
C PHE A 137 -0.08 -15.65 -3.94
N GLY A 138 -0.69 -16.01 -2.82
CA GLY A 138 -0.37 -17.25 -2.12
C GLY A 138 0.84 -17.14 -1.19
N ASN A 139 1.92 -17.88 -1.50
CA ASN A 139 3.01 -18.24 -0.57
C ASN A 139 3.40 -17.10 0.41
N PRO A 140 3.02 -17.20 1.70
CA PRO A 140 3.29 -16.17 2.70
C PRO A 140 4.78 -16.04 3.06
N GLU A 141 5.64 -16.92 2.57
CA GLU A 141 7.09 -16.90 2.82
C GLU A 141 7.89 -16.24 1.69
N ASN A 142 7.26 -15.89 0.56
CA ASN A 142 7.99 -15.19 -0.51
C ASN A 142 8.47 -13.82 0.02
N THR A 143 9.77 -13.55 -0.08
CA THR A 143 10.44 -12.33 0.36
C THR A 143 11.01 -11.51 -0.80
N ASP A 144 10.62 -11.82 -2.05
CA ASP A 144 11.09 -11.08 -3.21
C ASP A 144 10.66 -9.62 -3.11
N GLY A 145 11.61 -8.71 -3.30
CA GLY A 145 11.40 -7.28 -3.17
C GLY A 145 11.68 -6.71 -1.78
N ALA A 146 12.04 -7.54 -0.80
CA ALA A 146 12.55 -7.11 0.52
C ALA A 146 13.64 -6.03 0.39
N GLY A 147 13.52 -4.95 1.16
CA GLY A 147 14.45 -3.81 1.14
C GLY A 147 14.45 -2.99 -0.16
N SER A 148 13.62 -3.30 -1.14
CA SER A 148 13.49 -2.52 -2.38
C SER A 148 12.49 -1.37 -2.21
N TRP A 149 12.45 -0.45 -3.18
CA TRP A 149 11.45 0.63 -3.20
C TRP A 149 10.00 0.11 -3.20
N GLN A 150 9.78 -1.06 -3.80
CA GLN A 150 8.45 -1.63 -3.94
C GLN A 150 8.11 -2.67 -2.86
N GLY A 151 9.08 -3.04 -2.01
CA GLY A 151 8.90 -3.99 -0.93
C GLY A 151 8.38 -5.37 -1.36
N ILE A 152 7.91 -6.13 -0.39
CA ILE A 152 7.25 -7.42 -0.58
C ILE A 152 5.74 -7.17 -0.70
N SER A 153 5.16 -7.29 -1.90
CA SER A 153 3.72 -7.13 -2.13
C SER A 153 2.98 -8.46 -2.15
N ARG A 154 2.18 -8.73 -1.11
CA ARG A 154 1.29 -9.90 -1.04
C ARG A 154 -0.11 -9.54 -1.49
N ALA A 155 -0.66 -10.31 -2.40
CA ALA A 155 -1.93 -10.05 -3.05
C ALA A 155 -2.96 -11.15 -2.76
N GLY A 156 -4.23 -10.77 -2.69
CA GLY A 156 -5.33 -11.71 -2.56
C GLY A 156 -6.66 -11.10 -2.95
N TRP A 157 -7.52 -11.91 -3.56
CA TRP A 157 -8.86 -11.50 -3.94
C TRP A 157 -9.76 -11.44 -2.71
N VAL A 158 -10.46 -10.33 -2.56
CA VAL A 158 -11.53 -10.14 -1.56
C VAL A 158 -12.84 -10.12 -2.31
N MET A 159 -13.63 -11.19 -2.17
CA MET A 159 -14.90 -11.34 -2.87
C MET A 159 -16.02 -10.65 -2.07
N GLN A 160 -16.79 -9.76 -2.71
CA GLN A 160 -18.01 -9.25 -2.09
C GLN A 160 -19.06 -10.37 -2.07
N GLY A 161 -19.55 -10.71 -0.87
CA GLY A 161 -20.56 -11.76 -0.68
C GLY A 161 -20.17 -12.92 0.25
N GLN A 162 -18.93 -12.96 0.75
CA GLN A 162 -18.48 -14.01 1.70
C GLN A 162 -19.00 -13.81 3.14
N GLY A 163 -20.23 -13.29 3.28
CA GLY A 163 -20.88 -12.98 4.56
C GLY A 163 -22.39 -13.23 4.58
N GLY A 164 -22.95 -14.00 3.63
CA GLY A 164 -24.38 -14.26 3.56
C GLY A 164 -24.70 -15.63 2.98
N PHE A 165 -25.70 -16.29 3.58
CA PHE A 165 -26.20 -17.63 3.28
C PHE A 165 -26.36 -17.90 1.77
N GLY A 166 -25.71 -18.97 1.29
CA GLY A 166 -26.15 -19.79 0.17
C GLY A 166 -26.35 -19.09 -1.19
N SER A 167 -25.29 -18.98 -1.97
CA SER A 167 -25.38 -19.11 -3.43
C SER A 167 -24.02 -19.50 -3.98
N GLY A 168 -23.91 -20.68 -4.60
CA GLY A 168 -22.72 -21.16 -5.30
C GLY A 168 -22.45 -20.44 -6.62
N GLY A 169 -22.75 -19.14 -6.69
CA GLY A 169 -22.46 -18.28 -7.83
C GLY A 169 -21.03 -17.72 -7.76
N GLN A 170 -20.41 -17.53 -8.92
CA GLN A 170 -19.15 -16.81 -9.05
C GLN A 170 -19.34 -15.38 -8.50
N PRO A 171 -18.48 -14.88 -7.60
CA PRO A 171 -18.58 -13.52 -7.12
C PRO A 171 -18.56 -12.55 -8.30
N SER A 172 -19.65 -11.82 -8.50
CA SER A 172 -19.78 -10.83 -9.59
C SER A 172 -19.05 -9.53 -9.29
N SER A 173 -18.55 -9.36 -8.07
CA SER A 173 -17.76 -8.22 -7.63
C SER A 173 -16.75 -8.64 -6.56
N GLY A 174 -15.59 -7.99 -6.59
CA GLY A 174 -14.54 -8.19 -5.62
C GLY A 174 -13.45 -7.14 -5.81
N SER A 175 -12.53 -7.08 -4.85
CA SER A 175 -11.39 -6.18 -4.84
C SER A 175 -10.11 -6.99 -4.84
N LEU A 176 -9.06 -6.50 -5.48
CA LEU A 176 -7.71 -7.00 -5.20
C LEU A 176 -7.20 -6.30 -3.95
N LYS A 177 -6.97 -7.03 -2.86
CA LYS A 177 -6.23 -6.51 -1.71
C LYS A 177 -4.74 -6.79 -1.92
N VAL A 178 -3.91 -5.80 -1.66
CA VAL A 178 -2.45 -5.93 -1.62
C VAL A 178 -1.95 -5.41 -0.29
N VAL A 179 -1.06 -6.14 0.37
CA VAL A 179 -0.32 -5.69 1.54
C VAL A 179 1.16 -5.69 1.20
N THR A 180 1.79 -4.53 1.31
CA THR A 180 3.21 -4.33 1.04
C THR A 180 3.96 -3.97 2.31
N THR A 181 5.05 -4.67 2.58
CA THR A 181 5.93 -4.51 3.75
C THR A 181 7.39 -4.57 3.31
N ASP A 182 8.33 -4.34 4.23
CA ASP A 182 9.78 -4.42 3.97
C ASP A 182 10.19 -3.54 2.78
N MET A 183 9.63 -2.33 2.76
CA MET A 183 9.93 -1.30 1.77
C MET A 183 11.15 -0.53 2.25
N ARG A 184 12.00 -0.13 1.30
CA ARG A 184 13.02 0.88 1.57
C ARG A 184 12.36 2.19 2.05
N PRO A 185 12.88 2.86 3.10
CA PRO A 185 12.35 4.14 3.56
C PRO A 185 12.33 5.17 2.42
N GLY A 186 11.18 5.81 2.23
CA GLY A 186 10.93 6.72 1.12
C GLY A 186 10.03 7.88 1.54
N TYR A 187 9.34 8.47 0.57
CA TYR A 187 8.46 9.61 0.79
C TYR A 187 7.01 9.29 0.49
N ILE A 188 6.11 9.70 1.40
CA ILE A 188 4.66 9.69 1.19
C ILE A 188 4.28 10.79 0.18
N ARG A 189 5.05 11.88 0.15
CA ARG A 189 4.89 13.05 -0.70
C ARG A 189 6.28 13.60 -1.03
N LYS A 190 6.53 14.00 -2.27
CA LYS A 190 7.83 14.52 -2.77
C LYS A 190 8.23 15.89 -2.20
N ASN A 191 7.96 16.14 -0.92
CA ASN A 191 8.40 17.30 -0.17
C ASN A 191 9.07 16.89 1.15
N GLY A 192 9.72 15.71 1.16
CA GLY A 192 10.47 15.21 2.30
C GLY A 192 9.68 14.44 3.34
N VAL A 193 8.34 14.37 3.24
CA VAL A 193 7.52 13.64 4.22
C VAL A 193 7.87 12.16 4.18
N PRO A 194 8.48 11.60 5.24
CA PRO A 194 9.03 10.25 5.20
C PRO A 194 7.97 9.19 5.53
N TYR A 195 8.22 7.98 5.04
CA TYR A 195 7.79 6.75 5.67
C TYR A 195 9.03 5.88 5.98
N SER A 196 8.99 5.12 7.08
CA SER A 196 10.08 4.28 7.58
C SER A 196 10.10 2.89 6.94
N SER A 197 11.12 2.08 7.25
CA SER A 197 11.14 0.66 6.87
C SER A 197 10.09 -0.18 7.61
N ASN A 198 9.52 0.36 8.70
CA ASN A 198 8.42 -0.25 9.45
C ASN A 198 7.04 0.09 8.87
N ALA A 199 7.00 0.89 7.79
CA ALA A 199 5.77 1.23 7.12
C ALA A 199 5.09 -0.01 6.51
N ARG A 200 3.76 0.01 6.51
CA ARG A 200 2.89 -0.99 5.89
C ARG A 200 1.93 -0.27 4.96
N VAL A 201 1.87 -0.73 3.72
CA VAL A 201 0.93 -0.23 2.71
C VAL A 201 -0.13 -1.29 2.46
N THR A 202 -1.40 -0.96 2.66
CA THR A 202 -2.53 -1.79 2.23
C THR A 202 -3.25 -1.08 1.09
N GLU A 203 -3.34 -1.73 -0.06
CA GLU A 203 -4.05 -1.22 -1.23
C GLU A 203 -5.27 -2.10 -1.52
N TYR A 204 -6.35 -1.47 -1.96
CA TYR A 204 -7.50 -2.13 -2.57
C TYR A 204 -7.66 -1.60 -3.98
N PHE A 205 -7.65 -2.50 -4.96
CA PHE A 205 -7.91 -2.18 -6.36
C PHE A 205 -9.31 -2.66 -6.72
N ASP A 206 -10.13 -1.72 -7.18
CA ASP A 206 -11.50 -1.96 -7.60
C ASP A 206 -11.67 -1.55 -9.07
N LEU A 207 -12.29 -2.42 -9.86
CA LEU A 207 -12.63 -2.12 -11.25
C LEU A 207 -14.08 -1.65 -11.35
N VAL A 208 -14.29 -0.45 -11.86
CA VAL A 208 -15.60 0.12 -12.16
C VAL A 208 -15.76 0.23 -13.67
N THR A 209 -16.90 -0.21 -14.19
CA THR A 209 -17.28 -0.02 -15.60
C THR A 209 -18.50 0.88 -15.64
N GLU A 210 -18.36 2.03 -16.30
CA GLU A 210 -19.42 3.02 -16.48
C GLU A 210 -20.40 2.61 -17.58
N ALA A 211 -21.58 3.21 -17.61
CA ALA A 211 -22.62 2.90 -18.61
C ALA A 211 -22.17 3.15 -20.06
N ASN A 212 -21.19 4.04 -20.26
CA ASN A 212 -20.60 4.33 -21.57
C ASN A 212 -19.50 3.34 -21.99
N GLY A 213 -19.20 2.33 -21.14
CA GLY A 213 -18.14 1.35 -21.36
C GLY A 213 -16.75 1.79 -20.92
N ASP A 214 -16.58 3.03 -20.42
CA ASP A 214 -15.31 3.45 -19.83
C ASP A 214 -15.04 2.62 -18.57
N GLN A 215 -13.79 2.21 -18.41
CA GLN A 215 -13.35 1.46 -17.24
C GLN A 215 -12.40 2.30 -16.40
N TYR A 216 -12.62 2.28 -15.09
CA TYR A 216 -11.80 2.96 -14.10
C TYR A 216 -11.28 1.96 -13.09
N LEU A 217 -9.98 2.01 -12.83
CA LEU A 217 -9.32 1.33 -11.73
C LEU A 217 -9.21 2.34 -10.59
N ILE A 218 -9.88 2.06 -9.48
CA ILE A 218 -9.83 2.86 -8.26
C ILE A 218 -8.87 2.15 -7.30
N VAL A 219 -7.87 2.89 -6.81
CA VAL A 219 -6.87 2.37 -5.89
C VAL A 219 -6.98 3.13 -4.58
N VAL A 220 -7.50 2.47 -3.55
CA VAL A 220 -7.51 3.00 -2.19
C VAL A 220 -6.25 2.53 -1.49
N THR A 221 -5.43 3.45 -1.01
CA THR A 221 -4.15 3.18 -0.33
C THR A 221 -4.23 3.63 1.12
N LEU A 222 -3.99 2.71 2.04
CA LEU A 222 -3.79 2.95 3.46
C LEU A 222 -2.32 2.74 3.79
N LEU A 223 -1.62 3.81 4.19
CA LEU A 223 -0.24 3.75 4.64
C LEU A 223 -0.20 3.94 6.16
N GLU A 224 0.32 2.93 6.85
CA GLU A 224 0.53 2.91 8.29
C GLU A 224 2.03 2.94 8.57
N ASP A 225 2.48 3.79 9.48
CA ASP A 225 3.88 3.85 9.88
C ASP A 225 3.98 4.27 11.35
N PRO A 226 4.20 3.32 12.28
CA PRO A 226 4.25 3.62 13.70
C PRO A 226 5.44 4.50 14.09
N GLU A 227 6.46 4.63 13.24
CA GLU A 227 7.65 5.43 13.52
C GLU A 227 7.42 6.92 13.24
N TYR A 228 6.66 7.27 12.19
CA TYR A 228 6.53 8.65 11.71
C TYR A 228 5.10 9.21 11.73
N LEU A 229 4.08 8.36 11.78
CA LEU A 229 2.68 8.77 11.69
C LEU A 229 1.92 8.55 13.00
N LEU A 230 1.16 9.57 13.40
CA LEU A 230 0.23 9.51 14.53
C LEU A 230 -1.11 8.85 14.15
N ALA A 231 -1.43 8.82 12.85
CA ALA A 231 -2.58 8.13 12.30
C ALA A 231 -2.28 7.68 10.86
N PRO A 232 -2.93 6.61 10.37
CA PRO A 232 -2.74 6.16 8.99
C PRO A 232 -3.06 7.24 7.96
N VAL A 233 -2.35 7.22 6.84
CA VAL A 233 -2.64 8.05 5.67
C VAL A 233 -3.51 7.25 4.71
N LEU A 234 -4.75 7.69 4.50
CA LEU A 234 -5.67 7.10 3.54
C LEU A 234 -5.78 8.00 2.31
N THR A 235 -5.58 7.44 1.12
CA THR A 235 -5.71 8.16 -0.15
C THR A 235 -6.44 7.32 -1.18
N SER A 236 -7.10 7.98 -2.14
CA SER A 236 -7.62 7.34 -3.35
C SER A 236 -6.82 7.81 -4.57
N SER A 237 -6.73 6.96 -5.59
CA SER A 237 -6.12 7.28 -6.88
C SER A 237 -6.86 6.53 -7.99
N ASN A 238 -7.33 7.30 -8.97
CA ASN A 238 -8.15 6.79 -10.06
C ASN A 238 -7.33 6.69 -11.34
N PHE A 239 -7.52 5.63 -12.10
CA PHE A 239 -6.92 5.44 -13.41
C PHE A 239 -7.98 5.05 -14.43
N ARG A 240 -7.95 5.65 -15.62
CA ARG A 240 -8.83 5.27 -16.72
C ARG A 240 -8.14 4.29 -17.64
N LYS A 241 -8.86 3.27 -18.10
CA LYS A 241 -8.37 2.30 -19.07
C LYS A 241 -8.00 2.97 -20.39
N GLN A 242 -6.90 2.52 -21.00
CA GLN A 242 -6.52 2.86 -22.37
C GLN A 242 -6.66 1.64 -23.29
N THR A 243 -6.97 1.90 -24.55
CA THR A 243 -7.10 0.87 -25.60
C THR A 243 -5.75 0.33 -26.07
N ASP A 244 -4.68 1.09 -25.87
CA ASP A 244 -3.33 0.82 -26.34
C ASP A 244 -2.29 1.49 -25.40
N ASN A 245 -1.02 1.45 -25.80
CA ASN A 245 0.09 2.08 -25.07
C ASN A 245 0.27 3.57 -25.38
N LYS A 246 -0.69 4.24 -26.03
CA LYS A 246 -0.53 5.63 -26.46
C LYS A 246 -0.27 6.55 -25.28
N GLY A 247 0.82 7.31 -25.38
CA GLY A 247 1.27 8.24 -24.34
C GLY A 247 2.11 7.58 -23.25
N TRP A 248 2.34 6.26 -23.30
CA TRP A 248 3.37 5.61 -22.48
C TRP A 248 4.72 6.27 -22.74
N ASN A 249 5.32 6.85 -21.70
CA ASN A 249 6.56 7.61 -21.82
C ASN A 249 7.45 7.36 -20.60
N PRO A 250 8.28 6.30 -20.61
CA PRO A 250 9.19 5.98 -19.52
C PRO A 250 10.11 7.15 -19.19
N THR A 251 10.07 7.61 -17.94
CA THR A 251 10.95 8.67 -17.43
C THR A 251 11.68 8.19 -16.18
N PRO A 252 12.93 8.63 -15.95
CA PRO A 252 13.66 8.29 -14.74
C PRO A 252 12.98 8.91 -13.51
N CYS A 253 13.37 8.43 -12.32
CA CYS A 253 12.96 9.05 -11.07
C CYS A 253 13.43 10.51 -11.00
N THR A 254 12.64 11.35 -10.33
CA THR A 254 12.91 12.78 -10.10
C THR A 254 12.56 13.16 -8.67
N VAL A 255 13.41 13.98 -8.07
CA VAL A 255 13.19 14.49 -6.70
C VAL A 255 12.10 15.57 -6.64
N ARG A 256 11.79 16.22 -7.76
CA ARG A 256 10.74 17.24 -7.90
C ARG A 256 9.71 16.90 -8.98
#